data_AF-A0A931BVR3-F1
#
_entry.id   AF-A0A931BVR3-F1
#
_cell.length_a   1.000
_cell.length_b   1.000
_cell.length_c   1.000
_cell.angle_alpha   90.00
_cell.angle_beta   90.00
_cell.angle_gamma   90.00
#
_symmetry.space_group_name_H-M   'P 1'
#
loop_
_entity.id
_entity.type
_entity.pdbx_description
1 polymer ?
#
loop_
_entity_poly.entity_id
_entity_poly.type
_entity_poly.pdbx_seq_one_letter_code
_entity_poly.pdbx_strand_id
1 'polypeptide(L)'
;MKRLLIFLVFLPLISCNTVEQQETKDWQTLTIGRYSFEFPADFKLIEEVEVDSYVGRVEGDSISFFFDYGEYSNDLALTPEQYLEDSTWVRNASYQFMENGKTYNVDKLPKVEVLSMRKANFQDSLQWKGSDYVARGRHEKYVFDFPIYLPEETKEHDISIDTIGNQYRKIVKAKNPKKGITGIYIKPLNSDKALSMVADSLTKTQQDLVAKILSTVSVK
;
A
#
# COMPACT_ATOMS: atom_id res chain seq x y z
N MET A 1 77.68 -40.08 -6.49
CA MET A 1 76.89 -39.30 -5.51
C MET A 1 76.21 -38.15 -6.26
N LYS A 2 74.94 -38.29 -6.63
CA LYS A 2 74.15 -37.23 -7.31
C LYS A 2 73.53 -36.34 -6.24
N ARG A 3 73.90 -35.05 -6.20
CA ARG A 3 73.23 -34.05 -5.36
C ARG A 3 72.07 -33.46 -6.14
N LEU A 4 70.86 -33.69 -5.65
CA LEU A 4 69.62 -33.10 -6.17
C LEU A 4 69.51 -31.68 -5.59
N LEU A 5 69.54 -30.65 -6.44
CA LEU A 5 69.28 -29.26 -6.05
C LEU A 5 67.77 -29.04 -6.11
N ILE A 6 67.12 -28.84 -4.96
CA ILE A 6 65.70 -28.47 -4.88
C ILE A 6 65.61 -26.94 -4.93
N PHE A 7 65.08 -26.40 -6.03
CA PHE A 7 64.70 -24.99 -6.12
C PHE A 7 63.31 -24.82 -5.49
N LEU A 8 63.25 -24.17 -4.32
CA LEU A 8 62.01 -23.75 -3.69
C LEU A 8 61.55 -22.44 -4.37
N VAL A 9 60.55 -22.53 -5.24
CA VAL A 9 59.88 -21.37 -5.85
C VAL A 9 58.90 -20.81 -4.82
N PHE A 10 59.23 -19.66 -4.24
CA PHE A 10 58.30 -18.86 -3.44
C PHE A 10 57.32 -18.15 -4.39
N LEU A 11 56.08 -18.66 -4.46
CA LEU A 11 54.96 -17.96 -5.10
C LEU A 11 54.44 -16.86 -4.14
N PRO A 12 54.40 -15.58 -4.54
CA PRO A 12 53.73 -14.57 -3.75
C PRO A 12 52.22 -14.81 -3.81
N LEU A 13 51.62 -15.16 -2.67
CA LEU A 13 50.17 -15.14 -2.47
C LEU A 13 49.72 -13.68 -2.49
N ILE A 14 49.22 -13.22 -3.64
CA ILE A 14 48.49 -11.96 -3.75
C ILE A 14 47.15 -12.18 -3.04
N SER A 15 47.12 -11.85 -1.76
CA SER A 15 45.88 -11.66 -1.03
C SER A 15 45.22 -10.39 -1.57
N CYS A 16 44.24 -10.55 -2.44
CA CYS A 16 43.24 -9.50 -2.67
C CYS A 16 42.52 -9.30 -1.34
N ASN A 17 42.85 -8.23 -0.61
CA ASN A 17 41.91 -7.67 0.34
C ASN A 17 40.69 -7.24 -0.47
N THR A 18 39.63 -8.04 -0.40
CA THR A 18 38.29 -7.56 -0.75
C THR A 18 38.05 -6.36 0.15
N VAL A 19 38.03 -5.17 -0.43
CA VAL A 19 37.55 -3.97 0.24
C VAL A 19 36.10 -4.27 0.58
N GLU A 20 35.84 -4.65 1.83
CA GLU A 20 34.49 -4.59 2.38
C GLU A 20 34.01 -3.16 2.21
N GLN A 21 33.09 -2.94 1.28
CA GLN A 21 32.32 -1.71 1.23
C GLN A 21 31.57 -1.61 2.55
N GLN A 22 32.01 -0.68 3.41
CA GLN A 22 31.23 -0.16 4.53
C GLN A 22 29.95 0.48 3.99
N GLU A 23 28.90 -0.31 3.80
CA GLU A 23 27.58 0.14 3.32
C GLU A 23 26.63 0.59 4.45
N THR A 24 27.13 0.86 5.66
CA THR A 24 26.29 1.13 6.84
C THR A 24 26.40 2.53 7.45
N LYS A 25 27.01 3.50 6.75
CA LYS A 25 27.30 4.82 7.35
C LYS A 25 26.32 5.95 7.02
N ASP A 26 25.36 5.77 6.12
CA ASP A 26 24.58 6.89 5.54
C ASP A 26 23.07 6.81 5.81
N TRP A 27 22.62 6.13 6.87
CA TRP A 27 21.20 6.10 7.27
C TRP A 27 21.01 6.72 8.65
N GLN A 28 19.85 7.33 8.87
CA GLN A 28 19.42 7.96 10.11
C GLN A 28 18.01 7.49 10.48
N THR A 29 17.73 7.42 11.78
CA THR A 29 16.40 7.15 12.28
C THR A 29 15.58 8.43 12.38
N LEU A 30 14.42 8.47 11.72
CA LEU A 30 13.41 9.51 11.90
C LEU A 30 12.18 8.93 12.62
N THR A 31 11.64 9.67 13.59
CA THR A 31 10.47 9.26 14.38
C THR A 31 9.26 10.09 13.99
N ILE A 32 8.14 9.43 13.68
CA ILE A 32 6.83 10.04 13.46
C ILE A 32 5.83 9.40 14.42
N GLY A 33 5.41 10.16 15.44
CA GLY A 33 4.56 9.64 16.51
C GLY A 33 5.26 8.51 17.28
N ARG A 34 4.70 7.30 17.23
CA ARG A 34 5.26 6.11 17.87
C ARG A 34 6.07 5.20 16.95
N TYR A 35 6.23 5.62 15.69
CA TYR A 35 6.89 4.82 14.66
C TYR A 35 8.25 5.41 14.35
N SER A 36 9.23 4.54 14.17
CA SER A 36 10.57 4.89 13.72
C SER A 36 10.83 4.26 12.36
N PHE A 37 11.51 5.01 11.49
CA PHE A 37 11.93 4.57 10.16
C PHE A 37 13.39 4.91 9.95
N GLU A 38 14.10 4.08 9.22
CA GLU A 38 15.43 4.37 8.73
C GLU A 38 15.32 5.07 7.37
N PHE A 39 15.93 6.26 7.27
CA PHE A 39 16.02 7.06 6.05
C PHE A 39 17.49 7.30 5.69
N PRO A 40 17.84 7.56 4.43
CA PRO A 40 19.15 8.12 4.10
C PRO A 40 19.44 9.43 4.85
N ALA A 41 20.71 9.69 5.15
CA ALA A 41 21.16 10.79 6.03
C ALA A 41 20.84 12.20 5.50
N ASP A 42 20.52 12.35 4.22
CA ASP A 42 20.14 13.62 3.60
C ASP A 42 18.66 13.96 3.78
N PHE A 43 17.82 13.01 4.19
CA PHE A 43 16.40 13.23 4.44
C PHE A 43 16.17 14.11 5.68
N LYS A 44 15.13 14.94 5.66
CA LYS A 44 14.79 15.83 6.77
C LYS A 44 13.31 15.77 7.07
N LEU A 45 13.00 15.63 8.36
CA LEU A 45 11.65 15.79 8.88
C LEU A 45 11.29 17.27 8.95
N ILE A 46 10.15 17.63 8.35
CA ILE A 46 9.59 18.98 8.33
C ILE A 46 8.19 18.88 8.90
N GLU A 47 7.97 19.41 10.09
CA GLU A 47 6.65 19.43 10.72
C GLU A 47 5.79 20.55 10.11
N GLU A 48 4.53 20.25 9.80
CA GLU A 48 3.55 21.23 9.34
C GLU A 48 2.57 21.57 10.46
N VAL A 49 2.07 22.81 10.49
CA VAL A 49 1.17 23.28 11.56
C VAL A 49 -0.28 22.99 11.17
N GLU A 50 -0.90 22.04 11.87
CA GLU A 50 -2.35 21.79 11.85
C GLU A 50 -2.90 21.70 13.28
N VAL A 51 -4.24 21.76 13.41
CA VAL A 51 -4.92 21.92 14.70
C VAL A 51 -5.12 20.60 15.45
N ASP A 52 -5.37 19.50 14.73
CA ASP A 52 -5.87 18.23 15.27
C ASP A 52 -4.98 17.01 14.96
N SER A 53 -4.12 17.09 13.94
CA SER A 53 -3.22 16.00 13.53
C SER A 53 -1.74 16.38 13.60
N TYR A 54 -0.89 15.37 13.84
CA TYR A 54 0.55 15.53 13.62
C TYR A 54 0.86 15.23 12.15
N VAL A 55 0.93 16.28 11.35
CA VAL A 55 1.21 16.21 9.92
C VAL A 55 2.58 16.78 9.58
N GLY A 56 3.11 16.40 8.43
CA GLY A 56 4.34 16.98 7.94
C GLY A 56 4.89 16.25 6.73
N ARG A 57 6.17 16.49 6.48
CA ARG A 57 6.91 15.89 5.39
C ARG A 57 8.23 15.28 5.81
N VAL A 58 8.70 14.33 5.02
CA VAL A 58 10.11 13.93 5.02
C VAL A 58 10.66 14.13 3.62
N GLU A 59 11.68 14.97 3.46
CA GLU A 59 12.21 15.36 2.15
C GLU A 59 13.69 15.00 2.00
N GLY A 60 14.07 14.39 0.87
CA GLY A 60 15.44 13.99 0.53
C GLY A 60 15.49 13.30 -0.85
N ASP A 61 16.63 13.28 -1.53
CA ASP A 61 16.78 12.68 -2.88
C ASP A 61 15.68 13.03 -3.92
N SER A 62 15.19 14.27 -3.91
CA SER A 62 14.03 14.72 -4.72
C SER A 62 12.74 13.90 -4.50
N ILE A 63 12.63 13.20 -3.37
CA ILE A 63 11.46 12.51 -2.87
C ILE A 63 10.87 13.37 -1.75
N SER A 64 9.56 13.54 -1.75
CA SER A 64 8.81 14.14 -0.65
C SER A 64 7.80 13.12 -0.17
N PHE A 65 7.93 12.74 1.10
CA PHE A 65 6.90 11.98 1.81
C PHE A 65 5.95 12.97 2.48
N PHE A 66 4.65 12.86 2.23
CA PHE A 66 3.64 13.49 3.09
C PHE A 66 3.22 12.47 4.15
N PHE A 67 3.05 12.90 5.39
CA PHE A 67 2.49 12.06 6.44
C PHE A 67 1.41 12.76 7.26
N ASP A 68 0.50 11.93 7.77
CA ASP A 68 -0.54 12.28 8.73
C ASP A 68 -0.55 11.21 9.83
N TYR A 69 -0.38 11.65 11.07
CA TYR A 69 -0.52 10.85 12.27
C TYR A 69 -1.68 11.33 13.15
N GLY A 70 -2.85 10.73 12.98
CA GLY A 70 -4.11 11.16 13.55
C GLY A 70 -5.19 10.07 13.57
N GLU A 71 -6.39 10.42 14.03
CA GLU A 71 -7.56 9.52 14.03
C GLU A 71 -8.20 9.39 12.64
N TYR A 72 -7.97 10.39 11.77
CA TYR A 72 -8.55 10.48 10.44
C TYR A 72 -7.54 10.21 9.33
N SER A 73 -6.36 9.65 9.66
CA SER A 73 -5.32 9.35 8.68
C SER A 73 -5.83 8.37 7.61
N ASN A 74 -5.50 8.65 6.36
CA ASN A 74 -6.00 7.92 5.20
C ASN A 74 -5.53 6.44 5.21
N ASP A 75 -6.47 5.50 5.09
CA ASP A 75 -6.20 4.06 5.15
C ASP A 75 -5.65 3.44 3.85
N LEU A 76 -5.41 4.29 2.85
CA LEU A 76 -4.92 4.00 1.51
C LEU A 76 -5.86 3.08 0.73
N ALA A 77 -5.51 2.82 -0.55
CA ALA A 77 -6.31 1.99 -1.43
C ALA A 77 -6.74 0.66 -0.77
N LEU A 78 -8.00 0.27 -0.99
CA LEU A 78 -8.53 -1.01 -0.55
C LEU A 78 -8.01 -2.14 -1.45
N THR A 79 -7.78 -3.32 -0.86
CA THR A 79 -7.65 -4.53 -1.69
C THR A 79 -8.98 -4.87 -2.35
N PRO A 80 -8.99 -5.68 -3.43
CA PRO A 80 -10.24 -6.19 -3.98
C PRO A 80 -11.14 -6.83 -2.92
N GLU A 81 -10.57 -7.61 -2.00
CA GLU A 81 -11.31 -8.28 -0.93
C GLU A 81 -11.95 -7.27 0.03
N GLN A 82 -11.18 -6.27 0.51
CA GLN A 82 -11.69 -5.21 1.38
C GLN A 82 -12.83 -4.41 0.71
N TYR A 83 -12.68 -4.09 -0.57
CA TYR A 83 -13.71 -3.36 -1.33
C TYR A 83 -15.00 -4.18 -1.47
N LEU A 84 -14.88 -5.49 -1.69
CA LEU A 84 -16.04 -6.37 -1.82
C LEU A 84 -16.75 -6.58 -0.47
N GLU A 85 -16.01 -6.61 0.64
CA GLU A 85 -16.54 -6.74 2.01
C GLU A 85 -17.27 -5.48 2.49
N ASP A 86 -16.77 -4.28 2.17
CA ASP A 86 -17.37 -2.99 2.53
C ASP A 86 -18.81 -2.82 2.02
N SER A 87 -19.23 -3.62 1.04
CA SER A 87 -20.63 -3.73 0.58
C SER A 87 -21.24 -2.43 0.06
N THR A 88 -20.45 -1.37 -0.15
CA THR A 88 -20.91 -0.13 -0.79
C THR A 88 -21.44 -0.35 -2.20
N TRP A 89 -20.94 -1.36 -2.91
CA TRP A 89 -21.48 -1.78 -4.20
C TRP A 89 -22.91 -2.35 -4.09
N VAL A 90 -23.31 -2.95 -2.96
CA VAL A 90 -24.68 -3.43 -2.72
C VAL A 90 -25.66 -2.25 -2.64
N ARG A 91 -25.21 -1.13 -2.09
CA ARG A 91 -25.97 0.13 -2.10
C ARG A 91 -26.23 0.59 -3.53
N ASN A 92 -25.21 0.52 -4.40
CA ASN A 92 -25.38 0.84 -5.82
C ASN A 92 -26.36 -0.11 -6.52
N ALA A 93 -26.31 -1.40 -6.19
CA ALA A 93 -27.28 -2.40 -6.64
C ALA A 93 -28.70 -2.15 -6.10
N SER A 94 -28.87 -1.38 -5.04
CA SER A 94 -30.18 -1.01 -4.51
C SER A 94 -30.81 0.14 -5.29
N TYR A 95 -29.99 1.03 -5.87
CA TYR A 95 -30.46 2.21 -6.60
C TYR A 95 -31.26 1.88 -7.86
N GLN A 96 -31.00 0.76 -8.53
CA GLN A 96 -31.76 0.32 -9.70
C GLN A 96 -33.23 -0.05 -9.39
N PHE A 97 -33.59 -0.19 -8.11
CA PHE A 97 -34.96 -0.48 -7.67
C PHE A 97 -35.65 0.73 -7.02
N MET A 98 -35.03 1.92 -7.07
CA MET A 98 -35.66 3.13 -6.57
C MET A 98 -36.82 3.55 -7.48
N GLU A 99 -37.95 3.87 -6.87
CA GLU A 99 -39.13 4.32 -7.59
C GLU A 99 -39.10 5.84 -7.78
N ASN A 100 -39.54 6.28 -8.96
CA ASN A 100 -39.61 7.71 -9.27
C ASN A 100 -40.62 8.42 -8.35
N GLY A 101 -40.29 9.62 -7.89
CA GLY A 101 -41.13 10.40 -6.99
C GLY A 101 -41.09 10.00 -5.52
N LYS A 102 -40.33 8.95 -5.13
CA LYS A 102 -40.07 8.62 -3.73
C LYS A 102 -38.75 9.24 -3.24
N THR A 103 -38.75 9.72 -2.00
CA THR A 103 -37.54 10.19 -1.31
C THR A 103 -36.92 9.04 -0.53
N TYR A 104 -35.64 8.80 -0.77
CA TYR A 104 -34.86 7.77 -0.10
C TYR A 104 -33.76 8.40 0.76
N ASN A 105 -33.54 7.84 1.94
CA ASN A 105 -32.30 7.96 2.69
C ASN A 105 -31.64 6.56 2.73
N VAL A 106 -30.43 6.47 3.28
CA VAL A 106 -29.68 5.20 3.33
C VAL A 106 -30.46 4.06 3.98
N ASP A 107 -31.24 4.35 5.02
CA ASP A 107 -32.04 3.34 5.76
C ASP A 107 -33.29 2.87 4.99
N LYS A 108 -33.72 3.63 3.99
CA LYS A 108 -34.94 3.38 3.22
C LYS A 108 -34.66 2.81 1.83
N LEU A 109 -33.39 2.55 1.49
CA LEU A 109 -33.05 1.99 0.20
C LEU A 109 -33.71 0.62 -0.01
N PRO A 110 -34.14 0.30 -1.26
CA PRO A 110 -34.64 -1.03 -1.58
C PRO A 110 -33.64 -2.11 -1.16
N LYS A 111 -34.09 -3.11 -0.41
CA LYS A 111 -33.18 -4.16 0.07
C LYS A 111 -32.76 -5.08 -1.06
N VAL A 112 -31.46 -5.34 -1.15
CA VAL A 112 -30.87 -6.34 -2.05
C VAL A 112 -30.21 -7.43 -1.21
N GLU A 113 -30.61 -8.67 -1.42
CA GLU A 113 -29.95 -9.86 -0.89
C GLU A 113 -28.88 -10.32 -1.88
N VAL A 114 -27.64 -10.51 -1.42
CA VAL A 114 -26.56 -11.07 -2.24
C VAL A 114 -26.61 -12.59 -2.15
N LEU A 115 -26.89 -13.26 -3.27
CA LEU A 115 -27.00 -14.72 -3.33
C LEU A 115 -25.65 -15.39 -3.61
N SER A 116 -24.86 -14.79 -4.50
CA SER A 116 -23.51 -15.24 -4.83
C SER A 116 -22.71 -14.15 -5.52
N MET A 117 -21.40 -14.34 -5.58
CA MET A 117 -20.48 -13.44 -6.26
C MET A 117 -19.37 -14.24 -6.92
N ARG A 118 -18.90 -13.78 -8.08
CA ARG A 118 -17.80 -14.39 -8.82
C ARG A 118 -17.00 -13.33 -9.58
N LYS A 119 -15.76 -13.66 -9.91
CA LYS A 119 -14.98 -12.88 -10.89
C LYS A 119 -15.73 -12.86 -12.23
N ALA A 120 -15.68 -11.71 -12.89
CA ALA A 120 -16.20 -11.56 -14.23
C ALA A 120 -15.40 -12.43 -15.21
N ASN A 121 -16.10 -13.04 -16.14
CA ASN A 121 -15.53 -13.74 -17.28
C ASN A 121 -15.60 -12.84 -18.53
N PHE A 122 -15.04 -13.32 -19.64
CA PHE A 122 -14.99 -12.56 -20.89
C PHE A 122 -16.38 -12.08 -21.39
N GLN A 123 -17.42 -12.90 -21.25
CA GLN A 123 -18.78 -12.53 -21.67
C GLN A 123 -19.36 -11.41 -20.80
N ASP A 124 -19.11 -11.45 -19.49
CA ASP A 124 -19.53 -10.38 -18.59
C ASP A 124 -18.83 -9.07 -18.95
N SER A 125 -17.52 -9.12 -19.24
CA SER A 125 -16.77 -7.94 -19.65
C SER A 125 -17.28 -7.34 -20.96
N LEU A 126 -17.77 -8.16 -21.91
CA LEU A 126 -18.42 -7.66 -23.12
C LEU A 126 -19.76 -7.00 -22.82
N GLN A 127 -20.58 -7.61 -21.97
CA GLN A 127 -21.90 -7.11 -21.62
C GLN A 127 -21.84 -5.83 -20.78
N TRP A 128 -20.92 -5.79 -19.81
CA TRP A 128 -20.78 -4.74 -18.81
C TRP A 128 -19.42 -4.04 -18.88
N LYS A 129 -18.92 -3.85 -20.11
CA LYS A 129 -17.79 -2.95 -20.43
C LYS A 129 -16.61 -3.05 -19.45
N GLY A 130 -16.17 -4.27 -19.17
CA GLY A 130 -15.00 -4.52 -18.30
C GLY A 130 -15.30 -4.55 -16.80
N SER A 131 -16.47 -5.04 -16.38
CA SER A 131 -16.72 -5.39 -14.97
C SER A 131 -15.65 -6.35 -14.43
N ASP A 132 -15.26 -6.18 -13.16
CA ASP A 132 -14.27 -7.01 -12.48
C ASP A 132 -14.93 -8.24 -11.81
N TYR A 133 -16.12 -8.04 -11.25
CA TYR A 133 -16.94 -9.08 -10.61
C TYR A 133 -18.39 -8.98 -11.06
N VAL A 134 -19.12 -10.07 -10.87
CA VAL A 134 -20.57 -10.11 -11.04
C VAL A 134 -21.17 -10.71 -9.77
N ALA A 135 -22.10 -9.98 -9.16
CA ALA A 135 -22.91 -10.47 -8.05
C ALA A 135 -24.29 -10.86 -8.54
N ARG A 136 -24.78 -12.01 -8.06
CA ARG A 136 -26.17 -12.41 -8.24
C ARG A 136 -26.98 -11.93 -7.05
N GLY A 137 -27.91 -11.01 -7.29
CA GLY A 137 -28.74 -10.39 -6.28
C GLY A 137 -30.20 -10.81 -6.35
N ARG A 138 -30.94 -10.56 -5.27
CA ARG A 138 -32.40 -10.66 -5.20
C ARG A 138 -33.00 -9.40 -4.60
N HIS A 139 -34.03 -8.87 -5.24
CA HIS A 139 -34.92 -7.85 -4.69
C HIS A 139 -36.35 -8.37 -4.79
N GLU A 140 -36.98 -8.63 -3.65
CA GLU A 140 -38.28 -9.32 -3.57
C GLU A 140 -38.28 -10.65 -4.35
N LYS A 141 -39.10 -10.78 -5.39
CA LYS A 141 -39.17 -11.95 -6.28
C LYS A 141 -38.22 -11.88 -7.48
N TYR A 142 -37.56 -10.74 -7.70
CA TYR A 142 -36.71 -10.53 -8.86
C TYR A 142 -35.27 -10.93 -8.56
N VAL A 143 -34.68 -11.75 -9.44
CA VAL A 143 -33.29 -12.18 -9.37
C VAL A 143 -32.55 -11.56 -10.54
N PHE A 144 -31.36 -11.02 -10.28
CA PHE A 144 -30.59 -10.26 -11.26
C PHE A 144 -29.10 -10.45 -11.08
N ASP A 145 -28.36 -10.14 -12.14
CA ASP A 145 -26.91 -10.02 -12.10
C ASP A 145 -26.54 -8.53 -12.05
N PHE A 146 -25.56 -8.20 -11.22
CA PHE A 146 -25.08 -6.84 -11.01
C PHE A 146 -23.56 -6.79 -11.27
N PRO A 147 -23.09 -5.97 -12.22
CA PRO A 147 -21.66 -5.80 -12.45
C PRO A 147 -21.03 -4.96 -11.34
N ILE A 148 -19.89 -5.41 -10.84
CA ILE A 148 -19.08 -4.69 -9.85
C ILE A 148 -17.78 -4.29 -10.52
N TYR A 149 -17.42 -3.02 -10.36
CA TYR A 149 -16.20 -2.42 -10.86
C TYR A 149 -15.33 -2.04 -9.67
N LEU A 150 -14.11 -2.57 -9.61
CA LEU A 150 -13.15 -2.13 -8.62
C LEU A 150 -12.74 -0.68 -8.90
N PRO A 151 -12.51 0.14 -7.86
CA PRO A 151 -11.92 1.46 -8.01
C PRO A 151 -10.57 1.40 -8.74
N GLU A 152 -10.22 2.44 -9.50
CA GLU A 152 -8.92 2.51 -10.19
C GLU A 152 -7.76 2.41 -9.18
N GLU A 153 -7.88 3.05 -8.03
CA GLU A 153 -6.88 2.98 -6.95
C GLU A 153 -6.58 1.53 -6.52
N THR A 154 -7.60 0.68 -6.40
CA THR A 154 -7.41 -0.75 -6.09
C THR A 154 -6.70 -1.49 -7.23
N LYS A 155 -6.94 -1.10 -8.49
CA LYS A 155 -6.36 -1.75 -9.67
C LYS A 155 -4.94 -1.30 -9.95
N GLU A 156 -4.60 -0.06 -9.60
CA GLU A 156 -3.31 0.57 -9.93
C GLU A 156 -2.21 0.35 -8.88
N HIS A 157 -2.50 -0.32 -7.77
CA HIS A 157 -1.54 -0.60 -6.71
C HIS A 157 -1.33 -2.11 -6.48
N ASP A 158 -0.10 -2.47 -6.14
CA ASP A 158 0.20 -3.71 -5.44
C ASP A 158 0.09 -3.43 -3.94
N ILE A 159 -0.71 -4.20 -3.22
CA ILE A 159 -1.04 -3.97 -1.81
C ILE A 159 -0.58 -5.18 -1.00
N SER A 160 0.20 -4.94 0.05
CA SER A 160 0.55 -5.96 1.05
C SER A 160 0.01 -5.55 2.41
N ILE A 161 -0.57 -6.53 3.13
CA ILE A 161 -1.10 -6.35 4.46
C ILE A 161 -0.48 -7.41 5.37
N ASP A 162 0.02 -6.98 6.51
CA ASP A 162 0.50 -7.86 7.56
C ASP A 162 0.32 -7.24 8.96
N THR A 163 0.92 -7.88 9.97
CA THR A 163 0.92 -7.40 11.34
C THR A 163 2.33 -7.42 11.88
N ILE A 164 2.76 -6.30 12.46
CA ILE A 164 4.08 -6.17 13.10
C ILE A 164 3.89 -5.54 14.49
N GLY A 165 4.45 -6.13 15.55
CA GLY A 165 4.37 -5.53 16.90
C GLY A 165 2.96 -5.13 17.35
N ASN A 166 1.95 -5.98 17.07
CA ASN A 166 0.53 -5.71 17.33
C ASN A 166 -0.04 -4.47 16.60
N GLN A 167 0.56 -4.12 15.46
CA GLN A 167 0.08 -3.09 14.54
C GLN A 167 -0.41 -3.74 13.25
N TYR A 168 -1.60 -3.35 12.79
CA TYR A 168 -2.00 -3.56 11.41
C TYR A 168 -1.11 -2.69 10.53
N ARG A 169 -0.50 -3.29 9.49
CA ARG A 169 0.30 -2.56 8.51
C ARG A 169 -0.19 -2.90 7.10
N LYS A 170 -0.43 -1.85 6.31
CA LYS A 170 -0.71 -1.91 4.88
C LYS A 170 0.36 -1.12 4.15
N ILE A 171 1.00 -1.73 3.16
CA ILE A 171 1.90 -1.04 2.22
C ILE A 171 1.25 -1.06 0.84
N VAL A 172 1.17 0.10 0.21
CA VAL A 172 0.71 0.24 -1.17
C VAL A 172 1.89 0.64 -2.04
N LYS A 173 2.02 0.01 -3.21
CA LYS A 173 3.04 0.33 -4.21
C LYS A 173 2.37 0.54 -5.55
N ALA A 174 2.41 1.76 -6.08
CA ALA A 174 1.86 2.05 -7.39
C ALA A 174 2.52 1.19 -8.48
N LYS A 175 1.71 0.57 -9.34
CA LYS A 175 2.20 -0.16 -10.52
C LYS A 175 2.87 0.80 -11.51
N ASN A 176 2.36 2.02 -11.61
CA ASN A 176 3.01 3.13 -12.31
C ASN A 176 3.50 4.19 -11.29
N PRO A 177 4.79 4.20 -10.94
CA PRO A 177 5.32 5.09 -9.90
C PRO A 177 5.17 6.59 -10.23
N LYS A 178 4.97 6.95 -11.51
CA LYS A 178 4.78 8.35 -11.93
C LYS A 178 3.35 8.86 -11.77
N LYS A 179 2.37 7.99 -11.52
CA LYS A 179 0.94 8.35 -11.53
C LYS A 179 0.17 7.90 -10.28
N GLY A 180 0.83 7.21 -9.36
CA GLY A 180 0.21 6.71 -8.14
C GLY A 180 1.14 6.86 -6.94
N ILE A 181 0.63 6.42 -5.79
CA ILE A 181 1.32 6.56 -4.51
C ILE A 181 2.09 5.29 -4.16
N THR A 182 3.20 5.45 -3.46
CA THR A 182 3.84 4.37 -2.71
C THR A 182 3.90 4.81 -1.25
N GLY A 183 3.34 4.01 -0.36
CA GLY A 183 3.10 4.45 1.01
C GLY A 183 2.78 3.34 1.98
N ILE A 184 2.70 3.73 3.24
CA ILE A 184 2.37 2.88 4.37
C ILE A 184 1.18 3.47 5.13
N TYR A 185 0.29 2.60 5.57
CA TYR A 185 -0.67 2.86 6.63
C TYR A 185 -0.41 1.88 7.76
N ILE A 186 -0.26 2.40 8.98
CA ILE A 186 0.03 1.58 10.16
C ILE A 186 -0.73 2.07 11.39
N LYS A 187 -1.41 1.14 12.07
CA LYS A 187 -2.20 1.44 13.27
C LYS A 187 -2.16 0.32 14.30
N PRO A 188 -2.29 0.61 15.61
CA PRO A 188 -2.49 -0.43 16.61
C PRO A 188 -3.83 -1.13 16.38
N LEU A 189 -3.92 -2.44 16.66
CA LEU A 189 -5.18 -3.19 16.48
C LEU A 189 -6.33 -2.67 17.37
N ASN A 190 -6.01 -1.98 18.47
CA ASN A 190 -6.96 -1.51 19.48
C ASN A 190 -7.05 0.03 19.56
N SER A 191 -6.72 0.74 18.48
CA SER A 191 -6.69 2.21 18.45
C SER A 191 -7.09 2.71 17.07
N ASP A 192 -7.79 3.84 17.04
CA ASP A 192 -8.16 4.52 15.79
C ASP A 192 -7.04 5.45 15.30
N LYS A 193 -6.13 5.87 16.18
CA LYS A 193 -4.96 6.65 15.78
C LYS A 193 -4.01 5.84 14.90
N ALA A 194 -3.78 6.32 13.69
CA ALA A 194 -2.95 5.67 12.67
C ALA A 194 -1.89 6.62 12.14
N LEU A 195 -0.88 6.09 11.45
CA LEU A 195 0.03 6.85 10.59
C LEU A 195 -0.25 6.45 9.14
N SER A 196 -0.49 7.44 8.28
CA SER A 196 -0.37 7.30 6.84
C SER A 196 0.83 8.11 6.36
N MET A 197 1.73 7.50 5.57
CA MET A 197 2.87 8.18 4.98
C MET A 197 3.04 7.73 3.52
N VAL A 198 3.08 8.69 2.59
CA VAL A 198 3.01 8.44 1.15
C VAL A 198 4.02 9.29 0.40
N ALA A 199 4.54 8.76 -0.70
CA ALA A 199 5.27 9.51 -1.71
C ALA A 199 4.68 9.20 -3.10
N ASP A 200 4.72 10.18 -4.00
CA ASP A 200 4.19 10.06 -5.36
C ASP A 200 5.19 10.56 -6.41
N SER A 201 4.80 10.51 -7.69
CA SER A 201 5.57 11.09 -8.80
C SER A 201 7.01 10.54 -8.90
N LEU A 202 7.20 9.28 -8.55
CA LEU A 202 8.50 8.64 -8.37
C LEU A 202 9.05 8.10 -9.70
N THR A 203 10.38 8.12 -9.82
CA THR A 203 11.08 7.20 -10.72
C THR A 203 11.05 5.77 -10.16
N LYS A 204 11.44 4.78 -10.97
CA LYS A 204 11.48 3.39 -10.49
C LYS A 204 12.48 3.20 -9.34
N THR A 205 13.67 3.78 -9.46
CA THR A 205 14.71 3.74 -8.42
C THR A 205 14.23 4.40 -7.13
N GLN A 206 13.58 5.57 -7.23
CA GLN A 206 13.02 6.25 -6.05
C GLN A 206 11.91 5.41 -5.40
N GLN A 207 11.04 4.77 -6.19
CA GLN A 207 10.02 3.86 -5.64
C GLN A 207 10.63 2.68 -4.87
N ASP A 208 11.74 2.12 -5.36
CA ASP A 208 12.41 1.02 -4.68
C ASP A 208 13.12 1.50 -3.40
N LEU A 209 13.68 2.71 -3.38
CA LEU A 209 14.19 3.36 -2.16
C LEU A 209 13.05 3.62 -1.15
N VAL A 210 11.93 4.17 -1.60
CA VAL A 210 10.73 4.38 -0.79
C VAL A 210 10.28 3.06 -0.18
N ALA A 211 10.12 2.00 -0.97
CA ALA A 211 9.72 0.69 -0.48
C ALA A 211 10.70 0.14 0.58
N LYS A 212 12.01 0.36 0.40
CA LYS A 212 13.04 0.00 1.39
C LYS A 212 12.85 0.77 2.69
N ILE A 213 12.71 2.10 2.65
CA ILE A 213 12.44 2.95 3.82
C ILE A 213 11.19 2.45 4.56
N LEU A 214 10.07 2.27 3.87
CA LEU A 214 8.79 1.86 4.48
C LEU A 214 8.89 0.49 5.18
N SER A 215 9.72 -0.42 4.67
CA SER A 215 9.93 -1.74 5.26
C SER A 215 10.68 -1.71 6.60
N THR A 216 11.40 -0.62 6.90
CA THR A 216 12.19 -0.48 8.14
C THR A 216 11.37 -0.06 9.35
N VAL A 217 10.07 0.18 9.17
CA VAL A 217 9.17 0.65 10.22
C VAL A 217 9.27 -0.23 11.48
N SER A 218 9.45 0.42 12.61
CA SER A 218 9.46 -0.21 13.93
C SER A 218 8.61 0.59 14.91
N VAL A 219 8.14 -0.08 15.97
CA VAL A 219 7.31 0.50 17.03
C VAL A 219 8.21 0.78 18.22
N LYS A 220 8.15 2.00 18.78
CA LYS A 220 8.83 2.35 20.04
C LYS A 220 8.16 1.74 21.27
#